data_AF-A0A1K0FUY0-F1
#
_entry.id   AF-A0A1K0FUY0-F1
#
_cell.length_a   1.000
_cell.length_b   1.000
_cell.length_c   1.000
_cell.angle_alpha   90.00
_cell.angle_beta   90.00
_cell.angle_gamma   90.00
#
_symmetry.space_group_name_H-M   'P 1'
#
loop_
_entity.id
_entity.type
_entity.pdbx_description
1 polymer ?
#
loop_
_entity_poly.entity_id
_entity_poly.type
_entity_poly.pdbx_seq_one_letter_code
_entity_poly.pdbx_strand_id
1 'polypeptide(L)'
;MTVATGLYHKTGLGLAAPWDKNGDQIGKRKTTVILGGSSSVGQYAIQLARLSGFDHIVTSSSPSQFDFLKSLGATEVLDRSEATTADKFGGKVIVVMPADEKAVKLSVEEGKPEVTIVSILGLGSHPEYRYVSEPLAAHLGGEEGYVAQGKIVLNRPEVVEGGLEKVEEALKRNKEGVSGVKVVIRPNGP
;
A
#
# COMPACT_ATOMS: atom_id res chain seq x y z
N MET A 1 -5.80 5.68 3.88
CA MET A 1 -5.79 5.36 5.33
C MET A 1 -5.02 4.09 5.67
N THR A 2 -5.39 2.90 5.17
CA THR A 2 -4.75 1.62 5.57
C THR A 2 -3.22 1.66 5.59
N VAL A 3 -2.59 2.13 4.51
CA VAL A 3 -1.12 2.23 4.45
C VAL A 3 -0.56 3.21 5.48
N ALA A 4 -1.15 4.40 5.59
CA ALA A 4 -0.70 5.40 6.56
C ALA A 4 -0.84 4.90 8.01
N THR A 5 -1.92 4.18 8.32
CA THR A 5 -2.07 3.49 9.60
C THR A 5 -0.95 2.45 9.78
N GLY A 6 -0.73 1.58 8.80
CA GLY A 6 0.26 0.52 8.88
C GLY A 6 1.69 1.03 9.06
N LEU A 7 2.04 2.15 8.41
CA LEU A 7 3.38 2.72 8.51
C LEU A 7 3.55 3.63 9.72
N TYR A 8 2.60 4.54 9.98
CA TYR A 8 2.83 5.69 10.85
C TYR A 8 2.06 5.66 12.17
N HIS A 9 0.96 4.90 12.25
CA HIS A 9 0.21 4.78 13.50
C HIS A 9 0.93 3.86 14.49
N LYS A 10 0.72 4.10 15.81
CA LYS A 10 1.32 3.32 16.90
C LYS A 10 0.90 1.84 16.91
N THR A 11 -0.25 1.52 16.32
CA THR A 11 -0.70 0.12 16.14
C THR A 11 -0.11 -0.53 14.91
N GLY A 12 0.52 0.24 14.02
CA GLY A 12 1.32 -0.21 12.89
C GLY A 12 2.80 -0.28 13.26
N LEU A 13 3.65 0.22 12.35
CA LEU A 13 5.09 0.29 12.55
C LEU A 13 5.55 1.52 13.37
N GLY A 14 4.66 2.49 13.60
CA GLY A 14 4.98 3.70 14.37
C GLY A 14 6.12 4.54 13.79
N LEU A 15 6.31 4.51 12.47
CA LEU A 15 7.35 5.31 11.79
C LEU A 15 6.95 6.79 11.78
N ALA A 16 7.92 7.70 11.76
CA ALA A 16 7.64 9.11 11.51
C ALA A 16 7.11 9.29 10.08
N ALA A 17 6.03 10.05 9.92
CA ALA A 17 5.39 10.22 8.62
C ALA A 17 6.11 11.27 7.76
N PRO A 18 5.98 11.25 6.42
CA PRO A 18 6.68 12.19 5.53
C PRO A 18 6.42 13.68 5.82
N TRP A 19 5.30 14.00 6.46
CA TRP A 19 4.93 15.36 6.87
C TRP A 19 5.48 15.75 8.25
N ASP A 20 6.04 14.80 9.00
CA ASP A 20 6.68 15.07 10.28
C ASP A 20 8.15 15.49 10.07
N LYS A 21 8.74 16.10 11.11
CA LYS A 21 10.14 16.50 11.08
C LYS A 21 11.06 15.30 10.79
N ASN A 22 11.80 15.38 9.68
CA ASN A 22 12.70 14.34 9.16
C ASN A 22 12.02 13.01 8.79
N GLY A 23 10.68 12.95 8.74
CA GLY A 23 9.96 11.73 8.40
C GLY A 23 10.06 11.36 6.92
N ASP A 24 10.47 12.29 6.07
CA ASP A 24 10.85 12.10 4.67
C ASP A 24 12.22 11.43 4.49
N GLN A 25 12.93 11.15 5.59
CA GLN A 25 14.32 10.63 5.57
C GLN A 25 14.48 9.32 6.33
N ILE A 26 13.40 8.76 6.87
CA ILE A 26 13.45 7.56 7.72
C ILE A 26 13.95 6.33 6.97
N GLY A 27 13.76 6.31 5.64
CA GLY A 27 14.12 5.23 4.75
C GLY A 27 15.51 5.33 4.12
N LYS A 28 16.27 6.41 4.37
CA LYS A 28 17.58 6.61 3.72
C LYS A 28 18.50 5.43 4.01
N ARG A 29 19.10 4.88 2.95
CA ARG A 29 19.97 3.70 2.94
C ARG A 29 19.32 2.44 3.51
N LYS A 30 17.98 2.36 3.50
CA LYS A 30 17.23 1.19 3.93
C LYS A 30 16.46 0.61 2.74
N THR A 31 16.35 -0.71 2.77
CA THR A 31 15.48 -1.45 1.86
C THR A 31 14.13 -1.68 2.53
N THR A 32 13.06 -1.51 1.77
CA THR A 32 11.73 -1.99 2.12
C THR A 32 11.24 -2.96 1.05
N VAL A 33 10.57 -4.02 1.49
CA VAL A 33 9.95 -5.01 0.60
C VAL A 33 8.44 -4.91 0.76
N ILE A 34 7.72 -4.77 -0.35
CA ILE A 34 6.25 -4.65 -0.39
C ILE A 34 5.69 -5.80 -1.23
N LEU A 35 5.12 -6.82 -0.60
CA LEU A 35 4.53 -7.96 -1.32
C LEU A 35 3.10 -7.65 -1.76
N GLY A 36 2.82 -7.80 -3.06
CA GLY A 36 1.52 -7.46 -3.66
C GLY A 36 1.43 -6.01 -4.17
N GLY A 37 2.50 -5.50 -4.77
CA GLY A 37 2.63 -4.10 -5.21
C GLY A 37 1.55 -3.64 -6.19
N SER A 38 1.04 -4.53 -7.03
CA SER A 38 -0.02 -4.21 -8.01
C SER A 38 -1.41 -4.06 -7.41
N SER A 39 -1.61 -4.45 -6.14
CA SER A 39 -2.88 -4.23 -5.44
C SER A 39 -3.13 -2.74 -5.21
N SER A 40 -4.38 -2.34 -4.97
CA SER A 40 -4.72 -0.94 -4.67
C SER A 40 -3.92 -0.40 -3.46
N VAL A 41 -3.79 -1.20 -2.40
CA VAL A 41 -3.02 -0.84 -1.20
C VAL A 41 -1.51 -0.83 -1.48
N GLY A 42 -0.99 -1.83 -2.20
CA GLY A 42 0.43 -1.94 -2.56
C GLY A 42 0.94 -0.75 -3.36
N GLN A 43 0.15 -0.26 -4.32
CA GLN A 43 0.47 0.93 -5.11
C GLN A 43 0.67 2.17 -4.24
N TYR A 44 -0.16 2.35 -3.20
CA TYR A 44 0.03 3.46 -2.25
C TYR A 44 1.14 3.21 -1.23
N ALA A 45 1.40 1.95 -0.88
CA ALA A 45 2.53 1.58 -0.02
C ALA A 45 3.87 1.93 -0.66
N ILE A 46 4.03 1.66 -1.97
CA ILE A 46 5.23 2.04 -2.73
C ILE A 46 5.44 3.55 -2.70
N GLN A 47 4.38 4.32 -2.95
CA GLN A 47 4.46 5.78 -3.02
C GLN A 47 4.72 6.41 -1.65
N LEU A 48 4.08 5.92 -0.59
CA LEU A 48 4.36 6.38 0.78
C LEU A 48 5.76 5.97 1.26
N ALA A 49 6.25 4.79 0.89
CA ALA A 49 7.65 4.42 1.15
C ALA A 49 8.62 5.38 0.45
N ARG A 50 8.36 5.73 -0.82
CA ARG A 50 9.16 6.73 -1.54
C ARG A 50 9.14 8.09 -0.84
N LEU A 51 7.96 8.56 -0.41
CA LEU A 51 7.82 9.81 0.32
C LEU A 51 8.50 9.79 1.70
N SER A 52 8.61 8.60 2.32
CA SER A 52 9.39 8.37 3.55
C SER A 52 10.91 8.23 3.32
N GLY A 53 11.37 8.43 2.08
CA GLY A 53 12.78 8.45 1.73
C GLY A 53 13.46 7.09 1.65
N PHE A 54 12.71 6.01 1.39
CA PHE A 54 13.31 4.70 1.13
C PHE A 54 14.04 4.70 -0.22
N ASP A 55 15.34 4.42 -0.19
CA ASP A 55 16.20 4.42 -1.39
C ASP A 55 16.07 3.13 -2.20
N HIS A 56 15.65 2.02 -1.56
CA HIS A 56 15.44 0.72 -2.20
C HIS A 56 14.05 0.19 -1.84
N ILE A 57 13.16 0.12 -2.83
CA ILE A 57 11.79 -0.35 -2.70
C ILE A 57 11.61 -1.55 -3.61
N VAL A 58 11.67 -2.75 -3.02
CA VAL A 58 11.45 -4.02 -3.72
C VAL A 58 9.97 -4.37 -3.62
N THR A 59 9.36 -4.82 -4.71
CA THR A 59 7.97 -5.28 -4.68
C THR A 59 7.76 -6.51 -5.56
N SER A 60 6.62 -7.18 -5.42
CA SER A 60 6.23 -8.31 -6.26
C SER A 60 4.92 -8.04 -7.00
N SER A 61 4.87 -8.44 -8.29
CA SER A 61 3.67 -8.40 -9.11
C SER A 61 3.75 -9.34 -10.32
N SER A 62 2.71 -9.35 -11.15
CA SER A 62 2.81 -9.89 -12.52
C SER A 62 3.74 -9.02 -13.38
N PRO A 63 4.46 -9.59 -14.38
CA PRO A 63 5.34 -8.84 -15.28
C PRO A 63 4.69 -7.65 -15.98
N SER A 64 3.41 -7.79 -16.35
CA SER A 64 2.63 -6.73 -17.01
C SER A 64 2.43 -5.45 -16.17
N GLN A 65 2.79 -5.46 -14.87
CA GLN A 65 2.70 -4.31 -13.99
C GLN A 65 4.06 -3.67 -13.66
N PHE A 66 5.18 -4.23 -14.13
CA PHE A 66 6.51 -3.82 -13.69
C PHE A 66 6.80 -2.35 -13.95
N ASP A 67 6.61 -1.90 -15.19
CA ASP A 67 6.92 -0.52 -15.58
C ASP A 67 6.06 0.48 -14.81
N PHE A 68 4.79 0.13 -14.57
CA PHE A 68 3.91 0.96 -13.76
C PHE A 68 4.36 1.03 -12.30
N LEU A 69 4.71 -0.09 -11.68
CA LEU A 69 5.17 -0.07 -10.28
C LEU A 69 6.50 0.67 -10.12
N LYS A 70 7.39 0.59 -11.12
CA LYS A 70 8.61 1.41 -11.18
C LYS A 70 8.29 2.90 -11.28
N SER A 71 7.30 3.28 -12.10
CA SER A 71 6.90 4.70 -12.19
C SER A 71 6.31 5.23 -10.88
N LEU A 72 5.69 4.37 -10.06
CA LEU A 72 5.23 4.71 -8.71
C LEU A 72 6.37 4.83 -7.68
N GLY A 73 7.57 4.32 -7.97
CA GLY A 73 8.73 4.41 -7.09
C GLY A 73 9.38 3.10 -6.70
N ALA A 74 8.89 1.94 -7.16
CA ALA A 74 9.59 0.69 -6.93
C ALA A 74 10.96 0.72 -7.63
N THR A 75 12.02 0.35 -6.93
CA THR A 75 13.36 0.22 -7.51
C THR A 75 13.56 -1.14 -8.16
N GLU A 76 12.92 -2.17 -7.60
CA GLU A 76 12.96 -3.53 -8.11
C GLU A 76 11.56 -4.16 -8.03
N VAL A 77 11.17 -4.85 -9.10
CA VAL A 77 9.89 -5.55 -9.17
C VAL A 77 10.17 -6.99 -9.56
N LEU A 78 9.75 -7.90 -8.70
CA LEU A 78 9.95 -9.33 -8.85
C LEU A 78 8.68 -9.99 -9.38
N ASP A 79 8.86 -11.01 -10.23
CA ASP A 79 7.72 -11.80 -10.68
C ASP A 79 7.17 -12.58 -9.49
N ARG A 80 5.91 -12.33 -9.14
CA ARG A 80 5.24 -13.00 -8.03
C ARG A 80 5.16 -14.51 -8.20
N SER A 81 5.26 -15.05 -9.41
CA SER A 81 5.30 -16.50 -9.64
C SER A 81 6.62 -17.12 -9.14
N GLU A 82 7.67 -16.33 -9.02
CA GLU A 82 9.00 -16.74 -8.54
C GLU A 82 9.26 -16.26 -7.09
N ALA A 83 8.64 -15.14 -6.69
CA ALA A 83 8.84 -14.43 -5.42
C ALA A 83 7.61 -14.46 -4.49
N THR A 84 7.13 -15.65 -4.14
CA THR A 84 5.86 -15.85 -3.41
C THR A 84 5.90 -15.67 -1.89
N THR A 85 7.07 -15.68 -1.23
CA THR A 85 7.13 -15.79 0.24
C THR A 85 8.08 -14.79 0.90
N ALA A 86 7.68 -14.29 2.07
CA ALA A 86 8.38 -13.24 2.81
C ALA A 86 9.76 -13.68 3.35
N ASP A 87 9.95 -14.97 3.59
CA ASP A 87 11.18 -15.59 4.07
C ASP A 87 12.35 -15.51 3.08
N LYS A 88 12.08 -15.27 1.79
CA LYS A 88 13.10 -15.05 0.77
C LYS A 88 13.79 -13.69 0.90
N PHE A 89 13.26 -12.78 1.73
CA PHE A 89 13.74 -11.42 1.86
C PHE A 89 14.33 -11.16 3.24
N GLY A 90 15.56 -10.63 3.28
CA GLY A 90 16.13 -10.09 4.51
C GLY A 90 15.57 -8.69 4.83
N GLY A 91 15.37 -8.38 6.11
CA GLY A 91 14.97 -7.04 6.57
C GLY A 91 13.48 -6.90 6.90
N LYS A 92 12.96 -5.65 6.84
CA LYS A 92 11.55 -5.36 7.15
C LYS A 92 10.69 -5.53 5.89
N VAL A 93 9.84 -6.55 5.89
CA VAL A 93 8.88 -6.85 4.82
C VAL A 93 7.49 -6.35 5.21
N ILE A 94 6.83 -5.65 4.29
CA ILE A 94 5.44 -5.22 4.39
C ILE A 94 4.63 -6.09 3.42
N VAL A 95 3.68 -6.83 3.96
CA VAL A 95 2.76 -7.63 3.15
C VAL A 95 1.43 -6.88 3.07
N VAL A 96 0.97 -6.57 1.86
CA VAL A 96 -0.35 -5.93 1.66
C VAL A 96 -1.44 -6.93 1.29
N MET A 97 -1.06 -8.21 1.15
CA MET A 97 -1.93 -9.37 1.07
C MET A 97 -2.01 -10.07 2.43
N PRO A 98 -2.95 -11.00 2.64
CA PRO A 98 -2.91 -11.88 3.81
C PRO A 98 -1.56 -12.58 3.93
N ALA A 99 -1.03 -12.64 5.14
CA ALA A 99 0.20 -13.37 5.41
C ALA A 99 0.01 -14.87 5.14
N ASP A 100 1.02 -15.51 4.57
CA ASP A 100 1.00 -16.96 4.35
C ASP A 100 1.14 -17.74 5.67
N GLU A 101 0.76 -19.02 5.66
CA GLU A 101 0.77 -19.88 6.84
C GLU A 101 2.15 -19.99 7.50
N LYS A 102 3.23 -19.92 6.73
CA LYS A 102 4.60 -20.01 7.24
C LYS A 102 4.94 -18.73 8.01
N ALA A 103 4.66 -17.56 7.43
CA ALA A 103 4.82 -16.28 8.12
C ALA A 103 3.99 -16.22 9.40
N VAL A 104 2.76 -16.74 9.39
CA VAL A 104 1.91 -16.83 10.59
C VAL A 104 2.55 -17.70 11.66
N LYS A 105 3.06 -18.89 11.30
CA LYS A 105 3.75 -19.79 12.23
C LYS A 105 4.99 -19.14 12.87
N LEU A 106 5.83 -18.49 12.06
CA LEU A 106 7.03 -17.77 12.54
C LEU A 106 6.69 -16.57 13.43
N SER A 107 5.48 -16.00 13.30
CA SER A 107 5.06 -14.86 14.12
C SER A 107 4.60 -15.22 15.53
N VAL A 108 4.26 -16.49 15.79
CA VAL A 108 3.76 -16.98 17.07
C VAL A 108 4.76 -17.89 17.79
N GLU A 109 5.98 -18.05 17.24
CA GLU A 109 7.03 -18.85 17.84
C GLU A 109 7.55 -18.21 19.15
N GLU A 110 7.58 -19.00 20.24
CA GLU A 110 7.92 -18.50 21.57
C GLU A 110 9.39 -18.08 21.68
N GLY A 111 9.64 -16.98 22.41
CA GLY A 111 10.99 -16.55 22.82
C GLY A 111 11.58 -15.38 22.04
N LYS A 112 11.29 -15.26 20.73
CA LYS A 112 11.58 -14.09 19.85
C LYS A 112 10.99 -14.36 18.45
N PRO A 113 9.85 -13.75 18.07
CA PRO A 113 9.29 -13.99 16.74
C PRO A 113 10.25 -13.45 15.67
N GLU A 114 10.62 -14.30 14.71
CA GLU A 114 11.44 -13.90 13.56
C GLU A 114 10.68 -12.94 12.64
N VAL A 115 9.34 -13.05 12.63
CA VAL A 115 8.44 -12.26 11.79
C VAL A 115 7.40 -11.55 12.65
N THR A 116 7.24 -10.24 12.48
CA THR A 116 6.14 -9.49 13.11
C THR A 116 5.00 -9.33 12.12
N ILE A 117 3.80 -9.83 12.46
CA ILE A 117 2.58 -9.61 11.67
C ILE A 117 1.71 -8.59 12.39
N VAL A 118 1.34 -7.53 11.67
CA VAL A 118 0.44 -6.51 12.17
C VAL A 118 -0.78 -6.45 11.25
N SER A 119 -1.94 -6.79 11.79
CA SER A 119 -3.20 -6.64 11.06
C SER A 119 -3.66 -5.19 11.13
N ILE A 120 -3.85 -4.56 9.96
CA ILE A 120 -4.20 -3.15 9.87
C ILE A 120 -5.61 -2.98 9.32
N LEU A 121 -6.45 -2.32 10.11
CA LEU A 121 -7.75 -1.82 9.68
C LEU A 121 -7.67 -0.29 9.53
N GLY A 122 -8.11 0.22 8.37
CA GLY A 122 -8.10 1.66 8.09
C GLY A 122 -9.27 2.39 8.76
N LEU A 123 -9.12 2.83 10.01
CA LEU A 123 -10.15 3.55 10.78
C LEU A 123 -9.88 5.06 10.86
N GLY A 124 -9.79 5.75 9.72
CA GLY A 124 -9.38 7.16 9.69
C GLY A 124 -10.31 8.15 10.42
N SER A 125 -11.57 7.78 10.67
CA SER A 125 -12.54 8.60 11.40
C SER A 125 -12.46 8.45 12.93
N HIS A 126 -11.84 7.37 13.42
CA HIS A 126 -11.75 7.10 14.85
C HIS A 126 -10.79 8.11 15.51
N PRO A 127 -11.12 8.71 16.67
CA PRO A 127 -10.32 9.78 17.29
C PRO A 127 -8.83 9.43 17.47
N GLU A 128 -8.52 8.19 17.85
CA GLU A 128 -7.14 7.75 18.03
C GLU A 128 -6.28 7.81 16.76
N TYR A 129 -6.88 7.80 15.57
CA TYR A 129 -6.16 7.79 14.30
C TYR A 129 -5.97 9.19 13.72
N ARG A 130 -6.62 10.22 14.31
CA ARG A 130 -6.66 11.59 13.76
C ARG A 130 -5.30 12.23 13.59
N TYR A 131 -4.36 11.96 14.50
CA TYR A 131 -2.99 12.47 14.40
C TYR A 131 -2.23 11.94 13.16
N VAL A 132 -2.71 10.86 12.53
CA VAL A 132 -2.22 10.38 11.24
C VAL A 132 -3.17 10.76 10.10
N SER A 133 -4.49 10.62 10.29
CA SER A 133 -5.46 10.77 9.22
C SER A 133 -5.67 12.23 8.79
N GLU A 134 -5.70 13.18 9.72
CA GLU A 134 -5.91 14.59 9.40
C GLU A 134 -4.70 15.18 8.66
N PRO A 135 -3.44 15.00 9.11
CA PRO A 135 -2.29 15.44 8.33
C PRO A 135 -2.20 14.76 6.98
N LEU A 136 -2.49 13.46 6.89
CA LEU A 136 -2.53 12.76 5.60
C LEU A 136 -3.53 13.44 4.66
N ALA A 137 -4.76 13.71 5.11
CA ALA A 137 -5.78 14.34 4.29
C ALA A 137 -5.36 15.75 3.83
N ALA A 138 -4.77 16.53 4.75
CA ALA A 138 -4.28 17.87 4.46
C ALA A 138 -3.16 17.89 3.42
N HIS A 139 -2.26 16.91 3.43
CA HIS A 139 -1.16 16.82 2.46
C HIS A 139 -1.57 16.11 1.17
N LEU A 140 -2.59 15.26 1.19
CA LEU A 140 -3.00 14.49 0.02
C LEU A 140 -3.75 15.35 -1.00
N GLY A 141 -4.71 16.16 -0.53
CA GLY A 141 -5.59 16.98 -1.37
C GLY A 141 -5.19 18.46 -1.41
N GLY A 142 -5.97 19.26 -2.17
CA GLY A 142 -5.70 20.68 -2.39
C GLY A 142 -4.79 20.96 -3.59
N GLU A 143 -4.69 22.23 -3.98
CA GLU A 143 -3.88 22.68 -5.13
C GLU A 143 -2.38 22.41 -4.93
N GLU A 144 -1.93 22.42 -3.67
CA GLU A 144 -0.56 22.09 -3.26
C GLU A 144 -0.43 20.68 -2.66
N GLY A 145 -1.47 19.86 -2.83
CA GLY A 145 -1.49 18.49 -2.32
C GLY A 145 -0.59 17.55 -3.12
N TYR A 146 -0.26 16.41 -2.53
CA TYR A 146 0.56 15.37 -3.18
C TYR A 146 -0.04 14.88 -4.50
N VAL A 147 -1.37 14.84 -4.61
CA VAL A 147 -2.03 14.48 -5.87
C VAL A 147 -1.81 15.55 -6.94
N ALA A 148 -2.00 16.83 -6.60
CA ALA A 148 -1.83 17.93 -7.55
C ALA A 148 -0.36 18.10 -7.99
N GLN A 149 0.59 17.86 -7.08
CA GLN A 149 2.03 17.91 -7.37
C GLN A 149 2.58 16.64 -8.04
N GLY A 150 1.74 15.62 -8.30
CA GLY A 150 2.18 14.35 -8.89
C GLY A 150 3.07 13.50 -7.97
N LYS A 151 3.17 13.84 -6.68
CA LYS A 151 3.88 13.05 -5.65
C LYS A 151 3.14 11.77 -5.30
N ILE A 152 1.80 11.77 -5.44
CA ILE A 152 0.95 10.59 -5.36
C ILE A 152 0.08 10.52 -6.61
N VAL A 153 0.19 9.42 -7.33
CA VAL A 153 -0.65 9.01 -8.45
C VAL A 153 -1.75 8.08 -7.91
N LEU A 154 -3.00 8.43 -8.19
CA LEU A 154 -4.16 7.61 -7.82
C LEU A 154 -4.21 6.32 -8.64
N ASN A 155 -4.83 5.27 -8.08
CA ASN A 155 -5.02 4.03 -8.82
C ASN A 155 -5.77 4.29 -10.14
N ARG A 156 -5.35 3.62 -11.22
CA ARG A 156 -6.07 3.68 -12.50
C ARG A 156 -7.49 3.14 -12.32
N PRO A 157 -8.53 3.93 -12.63
CA PRO A 157 -9.90 3.45 -12.54
C PRO A 157 -10.22 2.54 -13.73
N GLU A 158 -10.96 1.48 -13.45
CA GLU A 158 -11.71 0.71 -14.43
C GLU A 158 -13.19 0.97 -14.16
N VAL A 159 -13.81 1.81 -14.99
CA VAL A 159 -15.18 2.27 -14.76
C VAL A 159 -16.15 1.25 -15.33
N VAL A 160 -17.13 0.84 -14.52
CA VAL A 160 -18.28 0.06 -14.99
C VAL A 160 -19.39 1.05 -15.40
N GLU A 161 -19.74 1.02 -16.68
CA GLU A 161 -20.73 1.90 -17.28
C GLU A 161 -22.16 1.46 -16.95
N GLY A 162 -23.03 2.43 -16.61
CA GLY A 162 -24.45 2.19 -16.27
C GLY A 162 -24.76 2.33 -14.78
N GLY A 163 -24.48 3.49 -14.19
CA GLY A 163 -25.18 3.91 -12.96
C GLY A 163 -25.10 2.96 -11.74
N LEU A 164 -26.14 3.00 -10.93
CA LEU A 164 -26.33 2.13 -9.76
C LEU A 164 -26.81 0.72 -10.14
N GLU A 165 -27.49 0.58 -11.28
CA GLU A 165 -27.98 -0.71 -11.78
C GLU A 165 -26.86 -1.71 -12.08
N LYS A 166 -25.62 -1.22 -12.18
CA LYS A 166 -24.40 -2.02 -12.43
C LYS A 166 -23.57 -2.33 -11.20
N VAL A 167 -24.02 -1.98 -9.99
CA VAL A 167 -23.29 -2.25 -8.74
C VAL A 167 -22.94 -3.74 -8.60
N GLU A 168 -23.90 -4.64 -8.85
CA GLU A 168 -23.68 -6.09 -8.74
C GLU A 168 -22.64 -6.59 -9.74
N GLU A 169 -22.66 -6.07 -10.97
CA GLU A 169 -21.66 -6.39 -12.00
C GLU A 169 -20.25 -5.93 -11.55
N ALA A 170 -20.15 -4.70 -11.03
CA ALA A 170 -18.90 -4.15 -10.52
C ALA A 170 -18.35 -4.94 -9.33
N LEU A 171 -19.21 -5.33 -8.38
CA LEU A 171 -18.83 -6.14 -7.23
C LEU A 171 -18.38 -7.55 -7.66
N LYS A 172 -19.10 -8.18 -8.59
CA LYS A 172 -18.72 -9.47 -9.17
C LYS A 172 -17.34 -9.40 -9.81
N ARG A 173 -17.10 -8.38 -10.64
CA ARG A 173 -15.82 -8.16 -11.31
C ARG A 173 -14.68 -7.94 -10.32
N ASN A 174 -14.90 -7.14 -9.28
CA ASN A 174 -13.90 -6.95 -8.22
C ASN A 174 -13.62 -8.27 -7.46
N LYS A 175 -14.63 -9.13 -7.26
CA LYS A 175 -14.51 -10.44 -6.62
C LYS A 175 -13.73 -11.44 -7.49
N GLU A 176 -13.95 -11.43 -8.80
CA GLU A 176 -13.18 -12.25 -9.76
C GLU A 176 -11.71 -11.82 -9.84
N GLY A 177 -11.43 -10.56 -9.47
CA GLY A 177 -10.11 -9.99 -9.36
C GLY A 177 -9.74 -9.16 -10.58
N VAL A 178 -9.13 -8.00 -10.31
CA VAL A 178 -8.64 -7.08 -11.34
C VAL A 178 -7.14 -6.83 -11.17
N SER A 179 -6.45 -6.52 -12.27
CA SER A 179 -4.99 -6.39 -12.29
C SER A 179 -4.56 -4.93 -12.42
N GLY A 180 -4.00 -4.36 -11.35
CA GLY A 180 -3.40 -3.02 -11.39
C GLY A 180 -4.39 -1.87 -11.59
N VAL A 181 -5.69 -2.11 -11.42
CA VAL A 181 -6.77 -1.13 -11.59
C VAL A 181 -7.72 -1.16 -10.40
N LYS A 182 -8.54 -0.12 -10.27
CA LYS A 182 -9.59 -0.01 -9.26
C LYS A 182 -10.94 0.00 -9.96
N VAL A 183 -11.79 -0.99 -9.67
CA VAL A 183 -13.18 -0.99 -10.14
C VAL A 183 -13.92 0.21 -9.55
N VAL A 184 -14.53 1.03 -10.39
CA VAL A 184 -15.26 2.24 -10.03
C VAL A 184 -16.62 2.23 -10.69
N ILE A 185 -17.65 2.68 -9.97
CA ILE A 185 -18.97 2.96 -10.53
C ILE A 185 -19.24 4.46 -10.47
N ARG A 186 -19.99 4.97 -11.45
CA ARG A 186 -20.55 6.32 -11.41
C ARG A 186 -22.02 6.20 -11.06
N PRO A 187 -22.43 6.42 -9.79
CA PRO A 187 -23.79 6.13 -9.35
C PRO A 187 -24.85 6.94 -10.10
N ASN A 188 -24.49 8.11 -10.62
CA ASN A 188 -25.38 8.96 -11.40
C ASN A 188 -25.40 8.65 -12.90
N GLY A 189 -24.71 7.59 -13.34
CA GLY A 189 -24.49 7.28 -14.76
C GLY A 189 -23.52 8.26 -15.45
N PRO A 190 -23.11 7.98 -16.70
CA PRO A 190 -22.90 9.05 -17.68
C PRO A 190 -24.21 9.77 -17.99
#